data_AF-A0A975PZS0-F1
#
_entry.id   AF-A0A975PZS0-F1
#
_cell.length_a   1.000
_cell.length_b   1.000
_cell.length_c   1.000
_cell.angle_alpha   90.00
_cell.angle_beta   90.00
_cell.angle_gamma   90.00
#
_symmetry.space_group_name_H-M   'P 1'
#
loop_
_entity.id
_entity.type
_entity.pdbx_description
1 polymer ?
#
loop_
_entity_poly.entity_id
_entity_poly.type
_entity_poly.pdbx_seq_one_letter_code
_entity_poly.pdbx_strand_id
1 'polypeptide(L)'
;MAAGISDFAIFDKTPAAPPRWPAPLAGRLRLGRNIVRSAFDDSTDTWTLRTDCGHDLRARVAIAAHSSVLVPWIPDFAGSADFQGESFHAAAWPADFDPTGKRVAIIGADAAAGYFVGQLVESARSVTLFAHAPRRVVTVVPSRMTRAKHWLQRHIRSPRPGPVLTGPAIEALTSSGIRTSDGLVHRTDTIIFGTGLAIADDVCDQTLIGTGGLPLRRAWRAGSEPYFGVAVHGFPNLFFVPGPDTVAQARYVTECVQLMKRTASTRIEVRRSSQQVFNERALTRSAQPRSVASVFSLSSGTAEDNEIYEGAATLTLAGTRHRVRVRLTGHLDPIDGNYHWQGMILDSLPKDARTHTGPTTLTVGEHTAPARVVERTPWGTHSVAGVGAPPYPARVGYPNLDRT
;
A
#
# COMPACT_ATOMS: atom_id res chain seq x y z
N MET A 1 32.59 20.91 -3.30
CA MET A 1 31.61 20.99 -2.20
C MET A 1 31.12 19.59 -1.91
N ALA A 2 31.45 19.04 -0.74
CA ALA A 2 31.10 17.68 -0.35
C ALA A 2 29.58 17.48 -0.40
N ALA A 3 29.13 16.43 -1.09
CA ALA A 3 27.72 16.05 -1.16
C ALA A 3 27.28 15.54 0.22
N GLY A 4 26.89 16.46 1.11
CA GLY A 4 26.29 16.13 2.39
C GLY A 4 24.97 15.38 2.17
N ILE A 5 24.74 14.34 2.96
CA ILE A 5 23.46 13.62 2.98
C ILE A 5 22.41 14.62 3.49
N SER A 6 21.39 14.89 2.68
CA SER A 6 20.24 15.65 3.12
C SER A 6 19.31 14.72 3.89
N ASP A 7 18.73 15.15 5.01
CA ASP A 7 17.78 14.29 5.74
C ASP A 7 16.52 14.00 4.90
N PHE A 8 16.13 14.95 4.04
CA PHE A 8 14.94 14.89 3.21
C PHE A 8 15.21 15.45 1.83
N ALA A 9 14.53 14.88 0.84
CA ALA A 9 14.38 15.53 -0.44
C ALA A 9 12.95 15.35 -0.98
N ILE A 10 12.35 16.46 -1.41
CA ILE A 10 11.00 16.53 -1.98
C ILE A 10 11.18 16.89 -3.44
N PHE A 11 10.55 16.12 -4.34
CA PHE A 11 10.65 16.36 -5.77
C PHE A 11 9.27 16.53 -6.36
N ASP A 12 9.18 17.55 -7.22
CA ASP A 12 8.01 17.96 -7.96
C ASP A 12 8.45 18.34 -9.37
N LYS A 13 7.55 18.16 -10.36
CA LYS A 13 7.77 18.71 -11.69
C LYS A 13 7.54 20.21 -11.57
N THR A 14 8.50 21.02 -12.02
CA THR A 14 8.42 22.49 -11.88
C THR A 14 7.07 22.99 -12.40
N PRO A 15 6.24 23.66 -11.57
CA PRO A 15 4.99 24.25 -12.06
C PRO A 15 5.31 25.32 -13.12
N ALA A 16 4.41 25.51 -14.08
CA ALA A 16 4.57 26.48 -15.17
C ALA A 16 4.79 27.93 -14.69
N ALA A 17 4.46 28.22 -13.43
CA ALA A 17 4.83 29.45 -12.73
C ALA A 17 5.32 29.12 -11.31
N PRO A 18 6.42 29.72 -10.81
CA PRO A 18 6.90 29.46 -9.46
C PRO A 18 5.95 30.07 -8.42
N PRO A 19 5.34 29.29 -7.51
CA PRO A 19 4.54 29.85 -6.44
C PRO A 19 5.43 30.63 -5.47
N ARG A 20 4.88 31.68 -4.85
CA ARG A 20 5.57 32.42 -3.78
C ARG A 20 5.60 31.57 -2.51
N TRP A 21 6.71 30.85 -2.31
CA TRP A 21 6.91 30.03 -1.11
C TRP A 21 7.19 30.90 0.12
N PRO A 22 6.67 30.54 1.31
CA PRO A 22 7.01 31.24 2.55
C PRO A 22 8.52 31.14 2.84
N ALA A 23 9.10 32.24 3.33
CA ALA A 23 10.54 32.44 3.55
C ALA A 23 11.32 31.26 4.19
N PRO A 24 10.81 30.52 5.21
CA PRO A 24 11.55 29.40 5.80
C PRO A 24 11.78 28.20 4.86
N LEU A 25 11.07 28.11 3.72
CA LEU A 25 11.24 27.03 2.73
C LEU A 25 12.26 27.39 1.63
N ALA A 26 12.50 28.68 1.38
CA ALA A 26 13.30 29.14 0.24
C ALA A 26 14.77 28.66 0.28
N GLY A 27 15.35 28.47 1.47
CA GLY A 27 16.71 27.93 1.65
C GLY A 27 16.83 26.40 1.58
N ARG A 28 15.71 25.67 1.51
CA ARG A 28 15.65 24.19 1.50
C ARG A 28 15.10 23.62 0.20
N LEU A 29 14.50 24.45 -0.64
CA LEU A 29 13.95 24.07 -1.95
C LEU A 29 15.01 24.21 -3.03
N ARG A 30 15.25 23.15 -3.80
CA ARG A 30 16.06 23.17 -5.02
C ARG A 30 15.12 23.06 -6.22
N LEU A 31 14.63 24.21 -6.70
CA LEU A 31 13.74 24.30 -7.86
C LEU A 31 14.50 24.11 -9.18
N GLY A 32 13.77 23.77 -10.26
CA GLY A 32 14.30 23.73 -11.63
C GLY A 32 15.25 22.56 -11.92
N ARG A 33 15.19 21.48 -11.12
CA ARG A 33 15.97 20.25 -11.34
C ARG A 33 15.01 19.07 -11.40
N ASN A 34 14.79 18.50 -12.57
CA ASN A 34 13.96 17.30 -12.67
C ASN A 34 14.78 16.08 -12.23
N ILE A 35 14.20 15.21 -11.41
CA ILE A 35 14.81 13.91 -11.10
C ILE A 35 14.49 12.93 -12.23
N VAL A 36 15.54 12.40 -12.84
CA VAL A 36 15.45 11.44 -13.96
C VAL A 36 15.67 10.01 -13.51
N ARG A 37 16.35 9.82 -12.37
CA ARG A 37 16.61 8.50 -11.78
C ARG A 37 16.73 8.57 -10.28
N SER A 38 16.15 7.59 -9.61
CA SER A 38 16.18 7.41 -8.16
C SER A 38 16.54 5.97 -7.85
N ALA A 39 17.56 5.75 -7.02
CA ALA A 39 18.00 4.42 -6.61
C ALA A 39 18.25 4.37 -5.11
N PHE A 40 17.67 3.38 -4.43
CA PHE A 40 17.95 3.11 -3.03
C PHE A 40 19.25 2.33 -2.87
N ASP A 41 20.05 2.72 -1.88
CA ASP A 41 21.28 2.07 -1.48
C ASP A 41 21.07 1.40 -0.12
N ASP A 42 20.93 0.06 -0.14
CA ASP A 42 20.73 -0.75 1.06
C ASP A 42 21.91 -0.72 2.03
N SER A 43 23.12 -0.34 1.58
CA SER A 43 24.29 -0.25 2.46
C SER A 43 24.31 1.02 3.30
N THR A 44 23.64 2.08 2.84
CA THR A 44 23.63 3.39 3.51
C THR A 44 22.24 3.80 3.99
N ASP A 45 21.20 3.03 3.67
CA ASP A 45 19.79 3.37 3.85
C ASP A 45 19.42 4.74 3.24
N THR A 46 20.02 5.08 2.10
CA THR A 46 19.78 6.37 1.42
C THR A 46 19.36 6.20 -0.03
N TRP A 47 18.62 7.20 -0.50
CA TRP A 47 18.30 7.39 -1.91
C TRP A 47 19.37 8.24 -2.59
N THR A 48 19.87 7.75 -3.73
CA THR A 48 20.62 8.55 -4.70
C THR A 48 19.70 8.98 -5.82
N LEU A 49 19.66 10.28 -6.07
CA LEU A 49 18.64 10.94 -6.89
C LEU A 49 19.35 11.79 -7.94
N ARG A 50 19.36 11.31 -9.18
CA ARG A 50 20.04 11.93 -10.30
C ARG A 50 19.13 12.94 -10.98
N THR A 51 19.63 14.16 -11.13
CA THR A 51 18.93 15.23 -11.82
C THR A 51 19.19 15.18 -13.34
N ASP A 52 18.32 15.80 -14.12
CA ASP A 52 18.48 16.05 -15.56
C ASP A 52 19.80 16.77 -15.93
N CYS A 53 20.27 17.69 -15.07
CA CYS A 53 21.58 18.35 -15.22
C CYS A 53 22.79 17.51 -14.77
N GLY A 54 22.62 16.20 -14.55
CA GLY A 54 23.72 15.27 -14.29
C GLY A 54 24.27 15.26 -12.86
N HIS A 55 23.67 16.00 -11.92
CA HIS A 55 24.08 16.00 -10.52
C HIS A 55 23.31 14.96 -9.70
N ASP A 56 24.03 14.29 -8.80
CA ASP A 56 23.42 13.38 -7.83
C ASP A 56 23.15 14.09 -6.49
N LEU A 57 21.96 13.87 -5.96
CA LEU A 57 21.55 14.25 -4.62
C LEU A 57 21.42 12.98 -3.78
N ARG A 58 21.85 13.04 -2.52
CA ARG A 58 21.64 11.95 -1.56
C ARG A 58 20.70 12.38 -0.46
N ALA A 59 19.69 11.54 -0.19
CA ALA A 59 18.73 11.79 0.86
C ALA A 59 18.37 10.51 1.62
N ARG A 60 18.18 10.60 2.94
CA ARG A 60 17.67 9.45 3.70
C ARG A 60 16.21 9.17 3.34
N VAL A 61 15.37 10.20 3.38
CA VAL A 61 13.95 10.12 3.04
C VAL A 61 13.67 10.87 1.74
N ALA A 62 12.99 10.22 0.81
CA ALA A 62 12.53 10.79 -0.45
C ALA A 62 11.00 10.90 -0.45
N ILE A 63 10.47 12.07 -0.84
CA ILE A 63 9.03 12.29 -0.95
C ILE A 63 8.71 12.69 -2.40
N ALA A 64 7.96 11.84 -3.09
CA ALA A 64 7.41 12.11 -4.42
C ALA A 64 6.07 12.84 -4.26
N ALA A 65 6.11 14.17 -4.36
CA ALA A 65 4.96 15.04 -4.11
C ALA A 65 4.08 15.29 -5.35
N HIS A 66 4.48 14.77 -6.52
CA HIS A 66 3.65 14.81 -7.72
C HIS A 66 3.94 13.62 -8.67
N SER A 67 2.97 13.35 -9.53
CA SER A 67 2.72 12.12 -10.25
C SER A 67 3.52 11.99 -11.55
N SER A 68 4.77 12.45 -11.61
CA SER A 68 5.49 12.49 -12.90
C SER A 68 5.68 11.10 -13.54
N VAL A 69 5.77 10.05 -12.72
CA VAL A 69 5.83 8.66 -13.18
C VAL A 69 4.50 7.92 -13.08
N LEU A 70 3.51 8.51 -12.41
CA LEU A 70 2.23 7.89 -12.09
C LEU A 70 1.11 8.51 -12.90
N VAL A 71 0.50 7.75 -13.80
CA VAL A 71 -0.65 8.20 -14.59
C VAL A 71 -1.92 7.50 -14.12
N PRO A 72 -3.08 8.16 -14.22
CA PRO A 72 -4.38 7.50 -14.12
C PRO A 72 -4.42 6.22 -14.93
N TRP A 73 -4.75 5.09 -14.29
CA TRP A 73 -4.94 3.83 -15.01
C TRP A 73 -6.41 3.67 -15.35
N ILE A 74 -6.77 3.78 -16.62
CA ILE A 74 -8.15 3.56 -17.08
C ILE A 74 -8.18 2.19 -17.80
N PRO A 75 -8.91 1.20 -17.28
CA PRO A 75 -9.06 -0.09 -17.94
C PRO A 75 -9.80 0.07 -19.26
N ASP A 76 -9.41 -0.71 -20.26
CA ASP A 76 -10.14 -0.81 -21.52
C ASP A 76 -11.33 -1.75 -21.35
N PHE A 77 -12.54 -1.18 -21.26
CA PHE A 77 -13.78 -1.95 -21.25
C PHE A 77 -14.35 -2.07 -22.65
N ALA A 78 -14.91 -3.24 -22.99
CA ALA A 78 -15.68 -3.39 -24.21
C ALA A 78 -16.79 -2.32 -24.28
N GLY A 79 -16.94 -1.66 -25.42
CA GLY A 79 -17.93 -0.59 -25.61
C GLY A 79 -17.60 0.75 -24.95
N SER A 80 -16.36 0.96 -24.46
CA SER A 80 -15.96 2.25 -23.87
C SER A 80 -16.14 3.44 -24.81
N ALA A 81 -15.88 3.25 -26.10
CA ALA A 81 -16.04 4.28 -27.12
C ALA A 81 -17.51 4.67 -27.38
N ASP A 82 -18.46 3.82 -26.98
CA ASP A 82 -19.88 4.03 -27.26
C ASP A 82 -20.57 4.87 -26.17
N PHE A 83 -19.96 4.98 -24.98
CA PHE A 83 -20.54 5.71 -23.85
C PHE A 83 -20.66 7.21 -24.16
N GLN A 84 -21.89 7.74 -24.06
CA GLN A 84 -22.20 9.12 -24.44
C GLN A 84 -22.11 10.12 -23.27
N GLY A 85 -21.89 9.63 -22.04
CA GLY A 85 -21.76 10.47 -20.85
C GLY A 85 -20.33 10.95 -20.60
N GLU A 86 -20.16 11.74 -19.56
CA GLU A 86 -18.83 12.20 -19.13
C GLU A 86 -18.06 11.05 -18.48
N SER A 87 -16.79 10.86 -18.82
CA SER A 87 -15.95 9.85 -18.17
C SER A 87 -14.56 10.36 -17.87
N PHE A 88 -14.09 10.21 -16.63
CA PHE A 88 -12.77 10.68 -16.21
C PHE A 88 -12.25 9.90 -15.00
N HIS A 89 -10.94 9.98 -14.74
CA HIS A 89 -10.34 9.34 -13.58
C HIS A 89 -10.34 10.26 -12.35
N ALA A 90 -10.57 9.70 -11.15
CA ALA A 90 -10.71 10.47 -9.92
C ALA A 90 -9.44 11.25 -9.53
N ALA A 91 -8.26 10.76 -9.93
CA ALA A 91 -6.98 11.48 -9.78
C ALA A 91 -6.78 12.65 -10.76
N ALA A 92 -7.61 12.75 -11.80
CA ALA A 92 -7.61 13.83 -12.80
C ALA A 92 -8.99 14.51 -12.82
N TRP A 93 -9.43 14.95 -11.65
CA TRP A 93 -10.76 15.52 -11.44
C TRP A 93 -10.97 16.83 -12.22
N PRO A 94 -11.98 16.94 -13.11
CA PRO A 94 -12.27 18.18 -13.83
C PRO A 94 -12.74 19.29 -12.87
N ALA A 95 -12.20 20.51 -13.04
CA ALA A 95 -12.48 21.63 -12.13
C ALA A 95 -13.93 22.13 -12.19
N ASP A 96 -14.61 21.88 -13.31
CA ASP A 96 -15.96 22.33 -13.65
C ASP A 96 -17.00 21.20 -13.56
N PHE A 97 -16.63 20.02 -13.06
CA PHE A 97 -17.56 18.91 -12.94
C PHE A 97 -18.63 19.16 -11.87
N ASP A 98 -19.89 19.25 -12.30
CA ASP A 98 -21.06 19.34 -11.42
C ASP A 98 -21.80 17.98 -11.35
N PRO A 99 -21.83 17.32 -10.19
CA PRO A 99 -22.56 16.06 -10.02
C PRO A 99 -24.08 16.23 -9.87
N THR A 100 -24.59 17.46 -9.72
CA THR A 100 -25.99 17.73 -9.36
C THR A 100 -26.97 17.09 -10.33
N GLY A 101 -27.88 16.25 -9.81
CA GLY A 101 -28.91 15.58 -10.61
C GLY A 101 -28.42 14.44 -11.52
N LYS A 102 -27.11 14.20 -11.62
CA LYS A 102 -26.51 13.12 -12.44
C LYS A 102 -26.60 11.76 -11.75
N ARG A 103 -26.73 10.68 -12.53
CA ARG A 103 -26.50 9.30 -12.09
C ARG A 103 -25.02 8.99 -12.26
N VAL A 104 -24.27 8.93 -11.16
CA VAL A 104 -22.82 8.73 -11.19
C VAL A 104 -22.48 7.26 -10.94
N ALA A 105 -21.74 6.65 -11.86
CA ALA A 105 -21.11 5.36 -11.67
C ALA A 105 -19.64 5.57 -11.30
N ILE A 106 -19.18 4.91 -10.24
CA ILE A 106 -17.78 4.89 -9.84
C ILE A 106 -17.25 3.48 -10.11
N ILE A 107 -16.23 3.34 -10.96
CA ILE A 107 -15.59 2.06 -11.26
C ILE A 107 -14.31 1.96 -10.46
N GLY A 108 -14.22 0.93 -9.62
CA GLY A 108 -13.11 0.83 -8.68
C GLY A 108 -13.28 1.81 -7.53
N ALA A 109 -12.37 1.74 -6.59
CA ALA A 109 -12.39 2.65 -5.48
C ALA A 109 -10.96 2.83 -5.00
N ASP A 110 -10.22 3.76 -5.54
CA ASP A 110 -8.90 4.06 -5.03
C ASP A 110 -9.02 5.10 -3.90
N ALA A 111 -7.89 5.68 -3.52
CA ALA A 111 -7.89 6.78 -2.56
C ALA A 111 -8.58 8.05 -3.09
N ALA A 112 -8.50 8.28 -4.40
CA ALA A 112 -9.07 9.47 -5.02
C ALA A 112 -10.59 9.38 -5.09
N ALA A 113 -11.15 8.29 -5.61
CA ALA A 113 -12.58 8.06 -5.64
C ALA A 113 -13.18 8.03 -4.23
N GLY A 114 -12.46 7.43 -3.27
CA GLY A 114 -12.88 7.41 -1.87
C GLY A 114 -12.98 8.80 -1.24
N TYR A 115 -12.11 9.74 -1.62
CA TYR A 115 -12.15 11.13 -1.14
C TYR A 115 -13.42 11.86 -1.63
N PHE A 116 -13.83 11.64 -2.88
CA PHE A 116 -14.97 12.33 -3.49
C PHE A 116 -16.33 11.66 -3.23
N VAL A 117 -16.37 10.36 -2.89
CA VAL A 117 -17.63 9.60 -2.78
C VAL A 117 -18.64 10.23 -1.82
N GLY A 118 -18.19 10.82 -0.71
CA GLY A 118 -19.07 11.47 0.26
C GLY A 118 -19.77 12.70 -0.33
N GLN A 119 -19.04 13.53 -1.06
CA GLN A 119 -19.57 14.72 -1.73
C GLN A 119 -20.54 14.32 -2.86
N LEU A 120 -20.17 13.31 -3.64
CA LEU A 120 -21.02 12.78 -4.71
C LEU A 120 -22.37 12.27 -4.18
N VAL A 121 -22.38 11.56 -3.06
CA VAL A 121 -23.61 11.05 -2.45
C VAL A 121 -24.53 12.16 -1.94
N GLU A 122 -23.98 13.32 -1.57
CA GLU A 122 -24.75 14.47 -1.08
C GLU A 122 -25.37 15.30 -2.24
N SER A 123 -24.76 15.32 -3.43
CA SER A 123 -25.18 16.18 -4.55
C SER A 123 -25.75 15.44 -5.77
N ALA A 124 -25.30 14.21 -6.05
CA ALA A 124 -25.74 13.46 -7.21
C ALA A 124 -27.15 12.88 -7.02
N ARG A 125 -27.86 12.61 -8.13
CA ARG A 125 -29.15 11.91 -8.08
C ARG A 125 -29.00 10.48 -7.53
N SER A 126 -27.92 9.81 -7.91
CA SER A 126 -27.58 8.48 -7.41
C SER A 126 -26.10 8.21 -7.63
N VAL A 127 -25.48 7.48 -6.70
CA VAL A 127 -24.11 6.99 -6.83
C VAL A 127 -24.09 5.46 -6.78
N THR A 128 -23.57 4.82 -7.81
CA THR A 128 -23.37 3.37 -7.87
C THR A 128 -21.88 3.06 -7.94
N LEU A 129 -21.38 2.26 -7.02
CA LEU A 129 -19.99 1.86 -6.94
C LEU A 129 -19.83 0.42 -7.45
N PHE A 130 -19.05 0.25 -8.50
CA PHE A 130 -18.72 -1.04 -9.10
C PHE A 130 -17.38 -1.52 -8.57
N ALA A 131 -17.39 -2.71 -7.95
CA ALA A 131 -16.15 -3.34 -7.50
C ALA A 131 -15.35 -3.85 -8.72
N HIS A 132 -14.42 -3.02 -9.22
CA HIS A 132 -13.51 -3.42 -10.29
C HIS A 132 -12.15 -3.88 -9.72
N ALA A 133 -11.63 -4.98 -10.25
CA ALA A 133 -10.29 -5.45 -9.94
C ALA A 133 -9.26 -4.76 -10.86
N PRO A 134 -8.02 -4.52 -10.41
CA PRO A 134 -7.52 -4.83 -9.09
C PRO A 134 -7.55 -3.55 -8.23
N ARG A 135 -8.02 -3.67 -6.98
CA ARG A 135 -7.63 -2.82 -5.81
C ARG A 135 -8.57 -1.68 -5.41
N ARG A 136 -8.76 -1.53 -4.08
CA ARG A 136 -9.97 -0.98 -3.39
C ARG A 136 -9.73 0.19 -2.42
N VAL A 137 -10.86 0.71 -1.92
CA VAL A 137 -11.22 2.04 -1.41
C VAL A 137 -10.28 2.57 -0.32
N VAL A 138 -9.75 3.79 -0.49
CA VAL A 138 -9.32 4.61 0.66
C VAL A 138 -10.20 5.84 0.72
N THR A 139 -11.24 5.82 1.54
CA THR A 139 -12.12 6.99 1.65
C THR A 139 -11.49 8.14 2.42
N VAL A 140 -10.59 7.84 3.36
CA VAL A 140 -9.93 8.82 4.22
C VAL A 140 -8.66 8.17 4.77
N VAL A 141 -7.52 8.87 4.77
CA VAL A 141 -6.40 8.50 5.67
C VAL A 141 -6.83 8.90 7.08
N PRO A 142 -7.23 7.95 7.95
CA PRO A 142 -7.93 8.32 9.16
C PRO A 142 -6.98 9.03 10.12
N SER A 143 -7.30 10.26 10.52
CA SER A 143 -6.56 10.94 11.58
C SER A 143 -6.73 10.20 12.91
N ARG A 144 -5.70 10.15 13.77
CA ARG A 144 -5.86 9.70 15.17
C ARG A 144 -6.95 10.54 15.85
N MET A 145 -8.12 9.93 16.06
CA MET A 145 -9.22 10.55 16.79
C MET A 145 -9.03 10.33 18.29
N THR A 146 -9.14 11.39 19.09
CA THR A 146 -9.21 11.27 20.54
C THR A 146 -10.47 10.48 20.97
N ARG A 147 -10.43 9.82 22.14
CA ARG A 147 -11.58 9.04 22.67
C ARG A 147 -12.87 9.88 22.69
N ALA A 148 -12.76 11.17 23.00
CA ALA A 148 -13.87 12.14 22.98
C ALA A 148 -14.44 12.36 21.57
N LYS A 149 -13.58 12.53 20.55
CA LYS A 149 -14.01 12.71 19.15
C LYS A 149 -14.66 11.44 18.59
N HIS A 150 -14.20 10.27 19.02
CA HIS A 150 -14.78 8.98 18.66
C HIS A 150 -16.14 8.72 19.34
N TRP A 151 -16.32 9.20 20.58
CA TRP A 151 -17.61 9.22 21.26
C TRP A 151 -18.58 10.18 20.57
N LEU A 152 -18.19 11.43 20.31
CA LEU A 152 -18.99 12.42 19.58
C LEU A 152 -19.41 11.93 18.19
N GLN A 153 -18.51 11.36 17.39
CA GLN A 153 -18.87 10.81 16.07
C GLN A 153 -19.85 9.63 16.16
N ARG A 154 -19.77 8.79 17.19
CA ARG A 154 -20.73 7.68 17.38
C ARG A 154 -22.12 8.19 17.79
N HIS A 155 -22.20 9.33 18.47
CA HIS A 155 -23.46 9.88 18.97
C HIS A 155 -24.08 10.93 18.04
N ILE A 156 -23.31 11.49 17.09
CA ILE A 156 -23.79 12.48 16.09
C ILE A 156 -23.96 11.85 14.69
N ARG A 157 -23.58 10.58 14.48
CA ARG A 157 -23.77 9.89 13.20
C ARG A 157 -25.26 9.59 12.97
N SER A 158 -25.95 10.49 12.27
CA SER A 158 -27.15 10.12 11.52
C SER A 158 -26.75 9.11 10.43
N PRO A 159 -27.53 8.05 10.16
CA PRO A 159 -27.29 7.16 9.04
C PRO A 159 -27.42 7.97 7.74
N ARG A 160 -26.29 8.36 7.16
CA ARG A 160 -26.27 8.93 5.80
C ARG A 160 -26.47 7.78 4.81
N PRO A 161 -27.33 7.92 3.79
CA PRO A 161 -27.39 6.95 2.70
C PRO A 161 -25.98 6.82 2.09
N GLY A 162 -25.52 5.59 1.83
CA GLY A 162 -24.25 5.33 1.16
C GLY A 162 -24.46 5.08 -0.34
N PRO A 163 -23.37 4.97 -1.13
CA PRO A 163 -23.49 4.56 -2.52
C PRO A 163 -24.05 3.13 -2.61
N VAL A 164 -24.78 2.84 -3.68
CA VAL A 164 -25.23 1.47 -3.98
C VAL A 164 -24.03 0.66 -4.44
N LEU A 165 -23.77 -0.48 -3.79
CA LEU A 165 -22.67 -1.37 -4.14
C LEU A 165 -23.15 -2.43 -5.15
N THR A 166 -22.43 -2.56 -6.27
CA THR A 166 -22.67 -3.60 -7.26
C THR A 166 -21.60 -4.70 -7.13
N GLY A 167 -22.06 -5.92 -6.87
CA GLY A 167 -21.21 -7.13 -6.75
C GLY A 167 -20.86 -7.83 -8.07
N PRO A 168 -21.79 -7.92 -9.06
CA PRO A 168 -21.51 -8.48 -10.38
C PRO A 168 -20.37 -7.77 -11.13
N ALA A 169 -19.63 -8.52 -11.95
CA ALA A 169 -18.50 -7.98 -12.72
C ALA A 169 -18.99 -7.08 -13.87
N ILE A 170 -18.19 -6.10 -14.25
CA ILE A 170 -18.47 -5.28 -15.43
C ILE A 170 -18.15 -6.11 -16.68
N GLU A 171 -19.11 -6.23 -17.58
CA GLU A 171 -18.95 -6.92 -18.86
C GLU A 171 -18.60 -5.92 -19.97
N ALA A 172 -19.32 -4.81 -20.04
CA ALA A 172 -19.14 -3.78 -21.06
C ALA A 172 -19.69 -2.43 -20.62
N LEU A 173 -19.16 -1.35 -21.20
CA LEU A 173 -19.83 -0.07 -21.26
C LEU A 173 -20.81 -0.07 -22.44
N THR A 174 -21.92 0.64 -22.26
CA THR A 174 -22.99 0.82 -23.24
C THR A 174 -23.15 2.31 -23.50
N SER A 175 -23.91 2.69 -24.52
CA SER A 175 -24.17 4.10 -24.81
C SER A 175 -24.83 4.90 -23.68
N SER A 176 -25.48 4.24 -22.73
CA SER A 176 -26.22 4.89 -21.63
C SER A 176 -25.81 4.42 -20.23
N GLY A 177 -24.74 3.63 -20.11
CA GLY A 177 -24.23 3.19 -18.81
C GLY A 177 -23.45 1.87 -18.84
N ILE A 178 -23.50 1.11 -17.75
CA ILE A 178 -22.63 -0.06 -17.50
C ILE A 178 -23.45 -1.36 -17.54
N ARG A 179 -23.06 -2.33 -18.37
CA ARG A 179 -23.60 -3.69 -18.35
C ARG A 179 -22.75 -4.60 -17.46
N THR A 180 -23.42 -5.32 -16.56
CA THR A 180 -22.80 -6.28 -15.65
C THR A 180 -23.04 -7.73 -16.10
N SER A 181 -22.24 -8.66 -15.57
CA SER A 181 -22.23 -10.08 -15.93
C SER A 181 -23.54 -10.84 -15.64
N ASP A 182 -24.44 -10.24 -14.86
CA ASP A 182 -25.80 -10.73 -14.62
C ASP A 182 -26.81 -10.24 -15.68
N GLY A 183 -26.34 -9.53 -16.70
CA GLY A 183 -27.14 -9.00 -17.80
C GLY A 183 -27.85 -7.68 -17.50
N LEU A 184 -27.70 -7.13 -16.29
CA LEU A 184 -28.30 -5.84 -15.93
C LEU A 184 -27.53 -4.67 -16.54
N VAL A 185 -28.27 -3.63 -16.95
CA VAL A 185 -27.69 -2.37 -17.42
C VAL A 185 -27.97 -1.28 -16.39
N HIS A 186 -26.91 -0.80 -15.76
CA HIS A 186 -26.94 0.32 -14.84
C HIS A 186 -26.79 1.63 -15.60
N ARG A 187 -27.91 2.35 -15.79
CA ARG A 187 -27.90 3.66 -16.46
C ARG A 187 -27.09 4.69 -15.66
N THR A 188 -26.18 5.38 -16.32
CA THR A 188 -25.34 6.41 -15.71
C THR A 188 -25.04 7.51 -16.71
N ASP A 189 -24.97 8.75 -16.21
CA ASP A 189 -24.64 9.95 -16.98
C ASP A 189 -23.14 10.28 -16.88
N THR A 190 -22.46 9.74 -15.87
CA THR A 190 -21.04 9.98 -15.62
C THR A 190 -20.35 8.75 -15.05
N ILE A 191 -19.21 8.38 -15.63
CA ILE A 191 -18.34 7.31 -15.14
C ILE A 191 -17.08 7.92 -14.53
N ILE A 192 -16.84 7.66 -13.25
CA ILE A 192 -15.64 8.08 -12.54
C ILE A 192 -14.77 6.85 -12.28
N PHE A 193 -13.57 6.82 -12.87
CA PHE A 193 -12.61 5.74 -12.65
C PHE A 193 -11.81 6.00 -11.36
N GLY A 194 -12.05 5.18 -10.35
CA GLY A 194 -11.26 5.05 -9.13
C GLY A 194 -10.38 3.82 -9.19
N THR A 195 -9.70 3.61 -10.30
CA THR A 195 -8.97 2.37 -10.61
C THR A 195 -7.51 2.42 -10.20
N GLY A 196 -7.05 3.55 -9.64
CA GLY A 196 -5.69 3.73 -9.16
C GLY A 196 -4.75 4.28 -10.24
N LEU A 197 -3.46 4.16 -9.99
CA LEU A 197 -2.44 4.74 -10.86
C LEU A 197 -1.59 3.62 -11.48
N ALA A 198 -1.07 3.85 -12.68
CA ALA A 198 -0.09 3.01 -13.35
C ALA A 198 1.20 3.79 -13.57
N ILE A 199 2.29 3.09 -13.90
CA ILE A 199 3.50 3.76 -14.38
C ILE A 199 3.30 4.08 -15.86
N ALA A 200 3.47 5.34 -16.24
CA ALA A 200 3.36 5.77 -17.64
C ALA A 200 4.35 4.97 -18.52
N ASP A 201 3.91 4.43 -19.66
CA ASP A 201 4.67 3.46 -20.48
C ASP A 201 6.02 3.96 -21.01
N ASP A 202 6.23 5.27 -21.05
CA ASP A 202 7.48 5.93 -21.45
C ASP A 202 8.53 6.01 -20.33
N VAL A 203 8.17 5.70 -19.08
CA VAL A 203 9.10 5.71 -17.94
C VAL A 203 10.05 4.50 -18.00
N CYS A 204 11.36 4.74 -18.02
CA CYS A 204 12.36 3.67 -18.05
C CYS A 204 12.34 2.84 -16.73
N ASP A 205 12.60 1.54 -16.81
CA ASP A 205 12.76 0.65 -15.63
C ASP A 205 13.81 1.15 -14.64
N GLN A 206 14.79 1.94 -15.11
CA GLN A 206 15.84 2.50 -14.29
C GLN A 206 15.48 3.81 -13.58
N THR A 207 14.28 4.35 -13.81
CA THR A 207 13.86 5.64 -13.23
C THR A 207 13.64 5.55 -11.72
N LEU A 208 13.10 4.45 -11.20
CA LEU A 208 12.92 4.25 -9.76
C LEU A 208 13.26 2.81 -9.36
N ILE A 209 14.36 2.67 -8.61
CA ILE A 209 14.93 1.39 -8.20
C ILE A 209 14.95 1.35 -6.66
N GLY A 210 14.24 0.38 -6.09
CA GLY A 210 14.19 0.12 -4.66
C GLY A 210 15.26 -0.87 -4.19
N THR A 211 15.02 -1.49 -3.04
CA THR A 211 15.92 -2.47 -2.40
C THR A 211 16.27 -3.61 -3.35
N GLY A 212 17.53 -4.08 -3.28
CA GLY A 212 18.01 -5.22 -4.07
C GLY A 212 17.93 -4.99 -5.58
N GLY A 213 17.90 -3.73 -6.03
CA GLY A 213 17.80 -3.38 -7.44
C GLY A 213 16.38 -3.55 -8.02
N LEU A 214 15.34 -3.63 -7.20
CA LEU A 214 13.96 -3.84 -7.65
C LEU A 214 13.41 -2.62 -8.41
N PRO A 215 13.11 -2.70 -9.72
CA PRO A 215 12.48 -1.60 -10.43
C PRO A 215 10.98 -1.50 -10.08
N LEU A 216 10.46 -0.27 -9.95
CA LEU A 216 9.05 -0.02 -9.58
C LEU A 216 8.05 -0.70 -10.51
N ARG A 217 8.32 -0.71 -11.83
CA ARG A 217 7.48 -1.41 -12.81
C ARG A 217 7.34 -2.89 -12.49
N ARG A 218 8.40 -3.54 -12.03
CA ARG A 218 8.34 -4.96 -11.65
C ARG A 218 7.52 -5.14 -10.37
N ALA A 219 7.63 -4.23 -9.42
CA ALA A 219 6.83 -4.25 -8.20
C ALA A 219 5.32 -4.04 -8.46
N TRP A 220 4.96 -3.32 -9.53
CA TRP A 220 3.57 -3.02 -9.91
C TRP A 220 3.07 -3.75 -11.16
N ARG A 221 3.71 -4.86 -11.57
CA ARG A 221 3.27 -5.67 -12.73
C ARG A 221 1.80 -6.13 -12.67
N ALA A 222 1.23 -6.26 -11.47
CA ALA A 222 -0.17 -6.63 -11.24
C ALA A 222 -1.07 -5.43 -10.87
N GLY A 223 -0.63 -4.20 -11.16
CA GLY A 223 -1.27 -2.94 -10.76
C GLY A 223 -0.58 -2.27 -9.57
N SER A 224 -0.72 -0.95 -9.42
CA SER A 224 -0.14 -0.21 -8.29
C SER A 224 -1.00 -0.37 -7.03
N GLU A 225 -0.38 -0.76 -5.91
CA GLU A 225 -1.02 -0.77 -4.58
C GLU A 225 -0.09 -0.17 -3.50
N PRO A 226 0.13 1.15 -3.51
CA PRO A 226 0.70 1.78 -2.35
C PRO A 226 -0.21 1.62 -1.13
N TYR A 227 0.36 1.23 0.00
CA TYR A 227 -0.30 1.27 1.29
C TYR A 227 -0.74 2.71 1.59
N PHE A 228 -2.05 2.91 1.78
CA PHE A 228 -2.72 4.22 1.89
C PHE A 228 -2.44 5.23 0.74
N GLY A 229 -1.94 4.79 -0.42
CA GLY A 229 -1.49 5.76 -1.43
C GLY A 229 -0.12 6.39 -1.14
N VAL A 230 0.55 5.98 -0.05
CA VAL A 230 1.70 6.69 0.52
C VAL A 230 3.00 5.87 0.50
N ALA A 231 2.97 4.56 0.72
CA ALA A 231 4.19 3.76 0.83
C ALA A 231 4.11 2.44 0.06
N VAL A 232 5.25 1.93 -0.42
CA VAL A 232 5.33 0.68 -1.18
C VAL A 232 6.44 -0.21 -0.63
N HIS A 233 6.12 -1.49 -0.40
CA HIS A 233 7.09 -2.50 -0.01
C HIS A 233 8.14 -2.70 -1.12
N GLY A 234 9.40 -2.81 -0.75
CA GLY A 234 10.56 -2.79 -1.64
C GLY A 234 11.12 -1.39 -1.90
N PHE A 235 10.45 -0.33 -1.43
CA PHE A 235 10.88 1.07 -1.61
C PHE A 235 10.98 1.76 -0.24
N PRO A 236 11.97 1.36 0.60
CA PRO A 236 12.16 1.93 1.93
C PRO A 236 12.44 3.44 1.84
N ASN A 237 12.03 4.17 2.88
CA ASN A 237 12.20 5.62 3.02
C ASN A 237 11.59 6.48 1.87
N LEU A 238 10.88 5.88 0.92
CA LEU A 238 10.20 6.57 -0.15
C LEU A 238 8.71 6.69 0.17
N PHE A 239 8.20 7.91 0.08
CA PHE A 239 6.78 8.19 0.26
C PHE A 239 6.19 8.91 -0.95
N PHE A 240 4.96 8.58 -1.29
CA PHE A 240 4.16 9.23 -2.32
C PHE A 240 3.11 10.14 -1.68
N VAL A 241 2.88 11.30 -2.29
CA VAL A 241 1.79 12.22 -1.95
C VAL A 241 1.08 12.61 -3.24
N PRO A 242 0.36 11.67 -3.90
CA PRO A 242 -0.24 11.94 -5.21
C PRO A 242 -1.53 12.78 -5.13
N GLY A 243 -2.03 13.09 -3.93
CA GLY A 243 -3.36 13.66 -3.72
C GLY A 243 -4.47 12.60 -3.75
N PRO A 244 -5.75 13.00 -3.76
CA PRO A 244 -6.24 14.38 -3.57
C PRO A 244 -6.16 14.87 -2.12
N ASP A 245 -6.13 13.97 -1.11
CA ASP A 245 -5.99 14.34 0.30
C ASP A 245 -4.51 14.55 0.71
N THR A 246 -3.86 15.54 0.10
CA THR A 246 -2.43 15.83 0.31
C THR A 246 -2.13 16.16 1.77
N VAL A 247 -3.05 16.80 2.49
CA VAL A 247 -2.89 17.14 3.91
C VAL A 247 -2.84 15.88 4.78
N ALA A 248 -3.75 14.93 4.59
CA ALA A 248 -3.75 13.72 5.38
C ALA A 248 -2.57 12.80 5.02
N GLN A 249 -2.22 12.70 3.73
CA GLN A 249 -1.04 11.98 3.25
C GLN A 249 0.25 12.57 3.87
N ALA A 250 0.45 13.88 3.79
CA ALA A 250 1.62 14.56 4.37
C ALA A 250 1.69 14.40 5.90
N ARG A 251 0.55 14.42 6.59
CA ARG A 251 0.48 14.13 8.03
C ARG A 251 0.96 12.70 8.33
N TYR A 252 0.52 11.73 7.54
CA TYR A 252 0.93 10.33 7.70
C TYR A 252 2.44 10.15 7.47
N VAL A 253 2.99 10.76 6.42
CA VAL A 253 4.43 10.80 6.17
C VAL A 253 5.19 11.43 7.34
N THR A 254 4.64 12.51 7.92
CA THR A 254 5.23 13.14 9.10
C THR A 254 5.24 12.19 10.31
N GLU A 255 4.18 11.42 10.53
CA GLU A 255 4.13 10.40 11.59
C GLU A 255 5.22 9.33 11.40
N CYS A 256 5.42 8.87 10.16
CA CYS A 256 6.50 7.93 9.79
C CYS A 256 7.88 8.49 10.09
N VAL A 257 8.17 9.71 9.63
CA VAL A 257 9.46 10.38 9.85
C VAL A 257 9.72 10.62 11.33
N GLN A 258 8.70 11.03 12.09
CA GLN A 258 8.85 11.20 13.53
C GLN A 258 9.11 9.88 14.25
N LEU A 259 8.52 8.76 13.78
CA LEU A 259 8.81 7.44 14.32
C LEU A 259 10.27 7.04 14.07
N MET A 260 10.80 7.26 12.87
CA MET A 260 12.23 7.03 12.58
C MET A 260 13.12 7.84 13.54
N LYS A 261 12.82 9.13 13.72
CA LYS A 261 13.60 10.00 14.62
C LYS A 261 13.57 9.51 16.07
N ARG A 262 12.39 9.15 16.59
CA ARG A 262 12.23 8.67 17.98
C ARG A 262 12.93 7.34 18.24
N THR A 263 13.05 6.50 17.22
CA THR A 263 13.67 5.15 17.31
C THR A 263 15.12 5.13 16.83
N ALA A 264 15.69 6.28 16.46
CA ALA A 264 17.00 6.40 15.83
C ALA A 264 17.20 5.48 14.59
N SER A 265 16.10 5.15 13.90
CA SER A 265 16.14 4.25 12.74
C SER A 265 16.57 5.00 11.47
N THR A 266 17.37 4.34 10.63
CA THR A 266 17.80 4.86 9.32
C THR A 266 16.91 4.40 8.18
N ARG A 267 16.19 3.28 8.38
CA ARG A 267 15.28 2.68 7.41
C ARG A 267 13.87 2.57 7.99
N ILE A 268 12.87 2.90 7.17
CA ILE A 268 11.47 2.60 7.40
C ILE A 268 10.85 2.05 6.11
N GLU A 269 10.10 0.96 6.23
CA GLU A 269 9.48 0.31 5.08
C GLU A 269 8.14 -0.30 5.46
N VAL A 270 7.13 -0.18 4.60
CA VAL A 270 5.85 -0.85 4.86
C VAL A 270 6.03 -2.36 4.80
N ARG A 271 5.52 -3.09 5.80
CA ARG A 271 5.57 -4.56 5.83
C ARG A 271 4.80 -5.11 4.63
N ARG A 272 5.37 -6.08 3.89
CA ARG A 272 4.68 -6.77 2.79
C ARG A 272 3.31 -7.30 3.20
N SER A 273 3.22 -7.94 4.36
CA SER A 273 1.94 -8.46 4.87
C SER A 273 0.96 -7.36 5.20
N SER A 274 1.40 -6.19 5.67
CA SER A 274 0.51 -5.08 5.98
C SER A 274 0.00 -4.40 4.71
N GLN A 275 0.85 -4.23 3.69
CA GLN A 275 0.44 -3.81 2.36
C GLN A 275 -0.53 -4.82 1.75
N GLN A 276 -0.16 -6.10 1.68
CA GLN A 276 -0.98 -7.17 1.14
C GLN A 276 -2.32 -7.28 1.87
N VAL A 277 -2.34 -7.36 3.21
CA VAL A 277 -3.57 -7.42 4.01
C VAL A 277 -4.40 -6.16 3.85
N PHE A 278 -3.79 -4.98 3.74
CA PHE A 278 -4.53 -3.75 3.46
C PHE A 278 -5.21 -3.83 2.10
N ASN A 279 -4.48 -4.29 1.09
CA ASN A 279 -4.99 -4.45 -0.27
C ASN A 279 -6.03 -5.58 -0.39
N GLU A 280 -5.88 -6.66 0.38
CA GLU A 280 -6.76 -7.83 0.45
C GLU A 280 -7.95 -7.69 1.41
N ARG A 281 -7.89 -6.79 2.41
CA ARG A 281 -8.99 -6.54 3.39
C ARG A 281 -9.76 -5.26 3.16
N ALA A 282 -9.28 -4.37 2.28
CA ALA A 282 -10.09 -3.28 1.72
C ALA A 282 -11.37 -3.79 1.00
N LEU A 283 -11.55 -5.12 0.95
CA LEU A 283 -12.68 -5.79 0.35
C LEU A 283 -14.00 -5.78 1.16
N THR A 284 -14.02 -5.35 2.44
CA THR A 284 -15.25 -5.50 3.26
C THR A 284 -15.57 -4.38 4.26
N ARG A 285 -14.63 -3.48 4.63
CA ARG A 285 -14.85 -2.39 5.62
C ARG A 285 -13.91 -1.20 5.37
N SER A 286 -14.28 0.01 5.84
CA SER A 286 -13.38 1.17 5.88
C SER A 286 -12.09 0.83 6.65
N ALA A 287 -10.93 1.16 6.07
CA ALA A 287 -9.65 0.94 6.72
C ALA A 287 -9.57 1.72 8.05
N GLN A 288 -9.32 1.00 9.15
CA GLN A 288 -9.10 1.65 10.44
C GLN A 288 -7.64 2.13 10.54
N PRO A 289 -7.41 3.28 11.19
CA PRO A 289 -6.05 3.77 11.40
C PRO A 289 -5.29 2.77 12.27
N ARG A 290 -4.28 2.14 11.69
CA ARG A 290 -3.28 1.36 12.42
C ARG A 290 -2.12 2.26 12.79
N SER A 291 -1.51 2.02 13.95
CA SER A 291 -0.30 2.75 14.32
C SER A 291 0.79 2.46 13.29
N VAL A 292 1.53 3.49 12.88
CA VAL A 292 2.66 3.34 11.94
C VAL A 292 3.61 2.22 12.41
N ALA A 293 3.90 2.17 13.71
CA ALA A 293 4.77 1.15 14.30
C ALA A 293 4.27 -0.31 14.08
N SER A 294 2.96 -0.54 13.98
CA SER A 294 2.40 -1.87 13.73
C SER A 294 2.41 -2.29 12.25
N VAL A 295 2.73 -1.36 11.35
CA VAL A 295 2.56 -1.50 9.89
C VAL A 295 3.90 -1.43 9.16
N PHE A 296 4.84 -0.67 9.70
CA PHE A 296 6.16 -0.47 9.13
C PHE A 296 7.21 -1.29 9.88
N SER A 297 8.19 -1.78 9.15
CA SER A 297 9.45 -2.26 9.69
C SER A 297 10.42 -1.09 9.80
N LEU A 298 11.16 -1.02 10.91
CA LEU A 298 12.21 -0.04 11.13
C LEU A 298 13.51 -0.76 11.42
N SER A 299 14.62 -0.26 10.90
CA SER A 299 15.95 -0.79 11.21
C SER A 299 17.02 0.32 11.18
N SER A 300 18.15 0.04 11.80
CA SER A 300 19.34 0.89 11.82
C SER A 300 20.55 0.11 11.32
N GLY A 301 21.06 0.43 10.13
CA GLY A 301 22.44 0.14 9.71
C GLY A 301 23.06 -1.23 10.05
N THR A 302 22.54 -2.28 9.45
CA THR A 302 23.21 -3.26 8.58
C THR A 302 22.04 -4.08 8.07
N ALA A 303 22.05 -4.47 6.80
CA ALA A 303 21.04 -5.36 6.27
C ALA A 303 21.13 -6.68 7.06
N GLU A 304 20.40 -6.79 8.17
CA GLU A 304 19.83 -8.06 8.57
C GLU A 304 18.94 -8.43 7.39
N ASP A 305 19.52 -9.21 6.48
CA ASP A 305 18.82 -9.94 5.45
C ASP A 305 17.53 -10.44 6.10
N ASN A 306 16.37 -9.94 5.66
CA ASN A 306 15.10 -10.57 6.01
C ASN A 306 15.13 -11.93 5.31
N GLU A 307 15.77 -12.91 5.94
CA GLU A 307 16.04 -14.21 5.36
C GLU A 307 14.70 -14.87 5.04
N ILE A 308 14.43 -14.97 3.74
CA ILE A 308 13.27 -15.68 3.26
C ILE A 308 13.68 -17.15 3.17
N TYR A 309 13.23 -17.95 4.13
CA TYR A 309 13.32 -19.41 4.00
C TYR A 309 12.22 -19.89 3.06
N GLU A 310 12.57 -20.55 1.96
CA GLU A 310 11.63 -21.23 1.08
C GLU A 310 12.05 -22.69 0.93
N GLY A 311 11.20 -23.62 1.37
CA GLY A 311 11.56 -25.03 1.37
C GLY A 311 10.55 -25.93 2.05
N ALA A 312 10.93 -27.20 2.25
CA ALA A 312 10.10 -28.18 2.95
C ALA A 312 10.06 -27.88 4.45
N ALA A 313 8.91 -28.17 5.06
CA ALA A 313 8.67 -28.10 6.50
C ALA A 313 7.67 -29.18 6.91
N THR A 314 7.62 -29.46 8.20
CA THR A 314 6.60 -30.31 8.80
C THR A 314 5.72 -29.46 9.71
N LEU A 315 4.44 -29.32 9.36
CA LEU A 315 3.44 -28.70 10.21
C LEU A 315 2.79 -29.77 11.08
N THR A 316 2.86 -29.62 12.40
CA THR A 316 2.13 -30.48 13.34
C THR A 316 0.87 -29.77 13.80
N LEU A 317 -0.30 -30.27 13.42
CA LEU A 317 -1.61 -29.82 13.87
C LEU A 317 -2.21 -30.91 14.74
N ALA A 318 -2.54 -30.63 16.00
CA ALA A 318 -3.22 -31.62 16.87
C ALA A 318 -2.41 -32.92 17.12
N GLY A 319 -1.09 -32.90 16.94
CA GLY A 319 -0.27 -34.11 16.93
C GLY A 319 -0.23 -34.86 15.58
N THR A 320 -1.01 -34.45 14.59
CA THR A 320 -0.92 -34.96 13.21
C THR A 320 0.13 -34.18 12.43
N ARG A 321 1.06 -34.89 11.80
CA ARG A 321 2.16 -34.29 11.02
C ARG A 321 1.80 -34.18 9.55
N HIS A 322 1.92 -32.98 8.99
CA HIS A 322 1.72 -32.66 7.58
C HIS A 322 3.03 -32.20 6.97
N ARG A 323 3.51 -32.90 5.94
CA ARG A 323 4.61 -32.40 5.12
C ARG A 323 4.09 -31.29 4.22
N VAL A 324 4.72 -30.13 4.28
CA VAL A 324 4.32 -28.94 3.55
C VAL A 324 5.53 -28.20 3.00
N ARG A 325 5.34 -27.45 1.93
CA ARG A 325 6.27 -26.42 1.49
C ARG A 325 5.84 -25.08 2.08
N VAL A 326 6.83 -24.36 2.58
CA VAL A 326 6.62 -23.08 3.21
C VAL A 326 7.54 -22.02 2.63
N ARG A 327 7.06 -20.79 2.68
CA ARG A 327 7.87 -19.60 2.49
C ARG A 327 7.74 -18.74 3.74
N LEU A 328 8.80 -18.63 4.52
CA LEU A 328 8.85 -17.97 5.81
C LEU A 328 9.77 -16.75 5.76
N THR A 329 9.51 -15.78 6.63
CA THR A 329 10.35 -14.61 6.86
C THR A 329 10.13 -14.15 8.29
N GLY A 330 11.07 -13.43 8.88
CA GLY A 330 10.93 -12.94 10.24
C GLY A 330 11.81 -11.73 10.49
N HIS A 331 11.54 -11.07 11.61
CA HIS A 331 12.26 -9.89 12.07
C HIS A 331 12.24 -9.84 13.59
N LEU A 332 13.26 -9.24 14.18
CA LEU A 332 13.24 -8.86 15.59
C LEU A 332 12.29 -7.66 15.77
N ASP A 333 11.31 -7.76 16.67
CA ASP A 333 10.49 -6.62 17.04
C ASP A 333 11.14 -5.89 18.24
N PRO A 334 11.65 -4.66 18.05
CA PRO A 334 12.36 -3.93 19.09
C PRO A 334 11.45 -3.46 20.24
N ILE A 335 10.13 -3.57 20.11
CA ILE A 335 9.18 -3.17 21.16
C ILE A 335 9.06 -4.26 22.22
N ASP A 336 9.05 -5.53 21.82
CA ASP A 336 8.92 -6.66 22.74
C ASP A 336 10.19 -7.52 22.86
N GLY A 337 11.21 -7.26 22.04
CA GLY A 337 12.49 -7.96 22.04
C GLY A 337 12.43 -9.37 21.46
N ASN A 338 11.30 -9.78 20.89
CA ASN A 338 11.11 -11.13 20.37
C ASN A 338 11.28 -11.17 18.84
N TYR A 339 11.67 -12.34 18.33
CA TYR A 339 11.70 -12.59 16.89
C TYR A 339 10.30 -12.99 16.41
N HIS A 340 9.71 -12.22 15.51
CA HIS A 340 8.40 -12.49 14.92
C HIS A 340 8.58 -13.02 13.52
N TRP A 341 8.03 -14.21 13.26
CA TRP A 341 8.12 -14.84 11.94
C TRP A 341 6.74 -15.17 11.39
N GLN A 342 6.61 -15.09 10.07
CA GLN A 342 5.38 -15.37 9.35
C GLN A 342 5.68 -15.95 7.97
N GLY A 343 4.69 -16.57 7.36
CA GLY A 343 4.85 -17.13 6.05
C GLY A 343 3.61 -17.76 5.46
N MET A 344 3.84 -18.44 4.35
CA MET A 344 2.81 -19.13 3.57
C MET A 344 3.11 -20.60 3.51
N ILE A 345 2.07 -21.40 3.70
CA ILE A 345 2.01 -22.83 3.42
C ILE A 345 1.47 -22.96 2.01
N LEU A 346 2.33 -23.40 1.10
CA LEU A 346 2.07 -23.46 -0.33
C LEU A 346 1.20 -24.68 -0.71
N ASP A 347 1.15 -25.68 0.16
CA ASP A 347 0.32 -26.87 -0.04
C ASP A 347 -1.06 -26.72 0.62
N SER A 348 -2.03 -27.50 0.14
CA SER A 348 -3.39 -27.52 0.69
C SER A 348 -3.44 -28.28 2.01
N LEU A 349 -4.00 -27.66 3.05
CA LEU A 349 -4.25 -28.28 4.35
C LEU A 349 -5.70 -28.79 4.46
N PRO A 350 -6.00 -29.71 5.40
CA PRO A 350 -7.37 -30.12 5.72
C PRO A 350 -8.27 -28.93 6.06
N LYS A 351 -9.56 -29.02 5.73
CA LYS A 351 -10.54 -27.91 5.91
C LYS A 351 -10.64 -27.41 7.36
N ASP A 352 -10.32 -28.26 8.33
CA ASP A 352 -10.46 -27.99 9.76
C ASP A 352 -9.19 -27.43 10.42
N ALA A 353 -8.13 -27.17 9.64
CA ALA A 353 -6.85 -26.67 10.14
C ALA A 353 -6.94 -25.31 10.88
N ARG A 354 -7.98 -24.51 10.63
CA ARG A 354 -8.21 -23.20 11.29
C ARG A 354 -9.00 -23.30 12.59
N THR A 355 -9.88 -24.31 12.69
CA THR A 355 -10.78 -24.51 13.83
C THR A 355 -10.10 -25.29 14.95
N HIS A 356 -8.83 -25.67 14.77
CA HIS A 356 -8.09 -26.46 15.71
C HIS A 356 -7.58 -25.62 16.89
N THR A 357 -7.96 -26.02 18.11
CA THR A 357 -7.64 -25.29 19.36
C THR A 357 -6.38 -25.82 20.07
N GLY A 358 -5.77 -26.90 19.58
CA GLY A 358 -4.56 -27.49 20.18
C GLY A 358 -3.23 -26.93 19.64
N PRO A 359 -2.11 -27.31 20.27
CA PRO A 359 -0.79 -26.78 19.96
C PRO A 359 -0.43 -27.06 18.49
N THR A 360 0.01 -26.02 17.81
CA THR A 360 0.46 -26.07 16.43
C THR A 360 1.93 -25.72 16.39
N THR A 361 2.74 -26.53 15.74
CA THR A 361 4.17 -26.29 15.58
C THR A 361 4.58 -26.43 14.13
N LEU A 362 5.62 -25.68 13.75
CA LEU A 362 6.24 -25.77 12.44
C LEU A 362 7.70 -26.16 12.62
N THR A 363 8.13 -27.18 11.88
CA THR A 363 9.50 -27.71 11.96
C THR A 363 10.19 -27.63 10.60
N VAL A 364 11.39 -27.03 10.54
CA VAL A 364 12.28 -27.11 9.37
C VAL A 364 13.61 -27.72 9.80
N GLY A 365 13.97 -28.87 9.21
CA GLY A 365 15.12 -29.64 9.67
C GLY A 365 14.98 -29.97 11.15
N GLU A 366 15.95 -29.54 11.96
CA GLU A 366 15.98 -29.72 13.41
C GLU A 366 15.27 -28.59 14.21
N HIS A 367 14.88 -27.49 13.55
CA HIS A 367 14.33 -26.32 14.22
C HIS A 367 12.81 -26.41 14.30
N THR A 368 12.25 -26.33 15.51
CA THR A 368 10.80 -26.37 15.75
C THR A 368 10.36 -25.12 16.48
N ALA A 369 9.31 -24.46 15.97
CA ALA A 369 8.74 -23.28 16.59
C ALA A 369 7.21 -23.40 16.77
N PRO A 370 6.64 -22.82 17.85
CA PRO A 370 5.20 -22.64 17.98
C PRO A 370 4.65 -21.81 16.82
N ALA A 371 3.59 -22.30 16.21
CA ALA A 371 3.02 -21.74 15.00
C ALA A 371 1.51 -21.56 15.16
N ARG A 372 0.93 -20.64 14.40
CA ARG A 372 -0.51 -20.46 14.30
C ARG A 372 -0.90 -20.32 12.84
N VAL A 373 -1.86 -21.11 12.39
CA VAL A 373 -2.48 -20.93 11.08
C VAL A 373 -3.44 -19.75 11.16
N VAL A 374 -3.16 -18.67 10.43
CA VAL A 374 -3.84 -17.38 10.57
C VAL A 374 -4.99 -17.24 9.56
N GLU A 375 -4.71 -17.53 8.29
CA GLU A 375 -5.67 -17.31 7.21
C GLU A 375 -5.63 -18.40 6.13
N ARG A 376 -6.78 -18.70 5.51
CA ARG A 376 -6.83 -19.44 4.24
C ARG A 376 -7.07 -18.42 3.15
N THR A 377 -6.17 -18.35 2.18
CA THR A 377 -6.29 -17.40 1.07
C THR A 377 -7.35 -17.89 0.06
N PRO A 378 -7.88 -17.00 -0.80
CA PRO A 378 -8.81 -17.38 -1.86
C PRO A 378 -8.26 -18.45 -2.83
N TRP A 379 -6.94 -18.60 -2.90
CA TRP A 379 -6.25 -19.58 -3.74
C TRP A 379 -5.99 -20.93 -3.05
N GLY A 380 -6.54 -21.15 -1.85
CA GLY A 380 -6.48 -22.43 -1.14
C GLY A 380 -5.23 -22.65 -0.26
N THR A 381 -4.24 -21.76 -0.32
CA THR A 381 -3.05 -21.76 0.55
C THR A 381 -3.35 -21.23 1.96
N HIS A 382 -2.48 -21.51 2.92
CA HIS A 382 -2.66 -21.08 4.31
C HIS A 382 -1.53 -20.16 4.76
N SER A 383 -1.83 -19.11 5.53
CA SER A 383 -0.80 -18.31 6.20
C SER A 383 -0.50 -18.86 7.59
N VAL A 384 0.77 -18.80 7.97
CA VAL A 384 1.29 -19.28 9.25
C VAL A 384 2.14 -18.19 9.91
N ALA A 385 2.08 -18.07 11.23
CA ALA A 385 2.90 -17.13 11.98
C ALA A 385 3.31 -17.69 13.34
N GLY A 386 4.40 -17.18 13.90
CA GLY A 386 4.87 -17.52 15.24
C GLY A 386 5.74 -16.42 15.84
N VAL A 387 6.00 -16.54 17.14
CA VAL A 387 6.80 -15.62 17.94
C VAL A 387 7.86 -16.43 18.69
N GLY A 388 9.08 -15.90 18.77
CA GLY A 388 10.25 -16.58 19.33
C GLY A 388 11.20 -17.08 18.25
N ALA A 389 12.11 -17.99 18.62
CA ALA A 389 13.11 -18.54 17.70
C ALA A 389 12.46 -19.02 16.39
N PRO A 390 12.99 -18.63 15.22
CA PRO A 390 12.42 -19.05 13.95
C PRO A 390 12.55 -20.56 13.76
N PRO A 391 11.60 -21.19 13.06
CA PRO A 391 11.68 -22.62 12.76
C PRO A 391 12.68 -22.92 11.65
N TYR A 392 13.56 -22.00 11.25
CA TYR A 392 14.56 -22.16 10.18
C TYR A 392 15.90 -21.57 10.65
N PRO A 393 17.05 -22.10 10.18
CA PRO A 393 18.35 -21.59 10.58
C PRO A 393 18.55 -20.18 10.02
N ALA A 394 18.68 -19.19 10.92
CA ALA A 394 19.16 -17.86 10.56
C ALA A 394 20.68 -17.98 10.25
N ARG A 395 21.19 -17.40 9.15
CA ARG A 395 22.62 -17.55 8.79
C ARG A 395 23.59 -16.79 9.70
N VAL A 396 23.10 -16.04 10.67
CA VAL A 396 23.92 -15.42 11.71
C VAL A 396 23.82 -16.26 12.98
N GLY A 397 24.94 -16.86 13.39
CA GLY A 397 25.05 -17.63 14.63
C GLY A 397 24.81 -16.73 15.84
N TYR A 398 23.71 -16.97 16.55
CA TYR A 398 23.49 -16.40 17.88
C TYR A 398 24.01 -17.37 18.95
N PRO A 399 24.67 -16.88 20.01
CA PRO A 399 25.13 -17.72 21.10
C PRO A 399 23.94 -18.35 21.84
N ASN A 400 24.07 -19.65 22.12
CA ASN A 400 23.13 -20.52 22.82
C ASN A 400 22.29 -19.81 23.89
N LEU A 401 20.97 -19.78 23.69
CA LEU A 401 19.96 -19.59 24.74
C LEU A 401 19.56 -20.93 25.38
N ASP A 402 20.51 -21.86 25.50
CA ASP A 402 20.44 -22.93 26.49
C ASP A 402 21.14 -22.44 27.75
N ARG A 403 20.37 -21.81 28.66
CA ARG A 403 20.56 -21.94 30.11
C ARG A 403 19.40 -21.31 30.89
N THR A 404 18.75 -22.22 31.63
CA THR A 404 17.87 -22.08 32.82
C THR A 404 16.47 -21.53 32.64
#